data_AF-A0A8J5H8P1-F1
#
_entry.id   AF-A0A8J5H8P1-F1
#
_cell.length_a   1.000
_cell.length_b   1.000
_cell.length_c   1.000
_cell.angle_alpha   90.00
_cell.angle_beta   90.00
_cell.angle_gamma   90.00
#
_symmetry.space_group_name_H-M   'P 1'
#
loop_
_entity.id
_entity.type
_entity.pdbx_description
1 polymer ?
#
loop_
_entity_poly.entity_id
_entity_poly.type
_entity_poly.pdbx_seq_one_letter_code
_entity_poly.pdbx_strand_id
1 'polypeptide(L)'
;MFTPCFFLSLSQNPTLRRLLLTALFVASLLTTLFAASLAASLLTALFAASLFAASLLTTLFAASFLTALFVAQLSASPPPPRGRHESGRCYENVLVVGHFDDVERAPILPSKPPKETKEMDENKSKKGLAEIYEEEYAHKTGLAPTLLSASDKLKIEATMLLKKISLKLDALSHFHFAPKPVIEDMSIQVNVPALAMEEVAPLAVSDAVMLAPEESFHEKGNIKEEAELTKEERKRRRANQKRRFR
;
A
#
# COMPACT_ATOMS: atom_id res chain seq x y z
N MET A 1 -14.00 -72.35 -85.52
CA MET A 1 -13.82 -73.18 -86.73
C MET A 1 -12.67 -72.60 -87.54
N PHE A 2 -11.49 -73.22 -87.48
CA PHE A 2 -10.48 -73.39 -88.54
C PHE A 2 -9.24 -74.05 -87.90
N THR A 3 -9.17 -75.36 -88.10
CA THR A 3 -7.98 -76.24 -88.16
C THR A 3 -6.84 -76.12 -87.12
N PRO A 4 -6.65 -77.15 -86.27
CA PRO A 4 -5.47 -77.35 -85.44
C PRO A 4 -4.39 -78.12 -86.23
N CYS A 5 -3.74 -77.48 -87.21
CA CYS A 5 -2.61 -78.09 -87.94
C CYS A 5 -1.37 -77.19 -88.08
N PHE A 6 -1.43 -75.92 -87.68
CA PHE A 6 -0.28 -75.01 -87.78
C PHE A 6 0.71 -75.13 -86.60
N PHE A 7 0.34 -75.88 -85.55
CA PHE A 7 1.09 -75.92 -84.29
C PHE A 7 2.25 -76.93 -84.26
N LEU A 8 2.41 -77.77 -85.29
CA LEU A 8 3.45 -78.81 -85.34
C LEU A 8 4.59 -78.57 -86.37
N SER A 9 4.63 -77.43 -87.07
CA SER A 9 5.69 -77.13 -88.05
C SER A 9 6.54 -75.88 -87.73
N LEU A 10 6.65 -75.53 -86.44
CA LEU A 10 7.59 -74.51 -85.95
C LEU A 10 8.60 -75.07 -84.92
N SER A 11 8.59 -76.39 -84.72
CA SER A 11 9.43 -77.13 -83.75
C SER A 11 10.84 -77.48 -84.28
N GLN A 12 11.20 -77.06 -85.49
CA GLN A 12 12.42 -77.53 -86.18
C GLN A 12 13.37 -76.42 -86.67
N ASN A 13 13.25 -75.20 -86.13
CA ASN A 13 14.24 -74.14 -86.33
C ASN A 13 14.61 -73.45 -85.00
N PRO A 14 15.82 -73.69 -84.43
CA PRO A 14 16.22 -73.19 -83.11
C PRO A 14 16.43 -71.66 -83.05
N THR A 15 16.57 -71.01 -84.21
CA THR A 15 16.79 -69.56 -84.35
C THR A 15 15.52 -68.73 -84.14
N LEU A 16 14.37 -69.21 -84.62
CA LEU A 16 13.09 -68.49 -84.59
C LEU A 16 12.49 -68.45 -83.18
N ARG A 17 12.66 -69.53 -82.38
CA ARG A 17 12.23 -69.60 -80.98
C ARG A 17 13.01 -68.63 -80.08
N ARG A 18 14.31 -68.48 -80.31
CA ARG A 18 15.14 -67.47 -79.63
C ARG A 18 14.67 -66.06 -79.96
N LEU A 19 14.41 -65.77 -81.23
CA LEU A 19 13.97 -64.45 -81.68
C LEU A 19 12.61 -64.05 -81.05
N LEU A 20 11.65 -64.99 -81.00
CA LEU A 20 10.32 -64.74 -80.46
C LEU A 20 10.36 -64.54 -78.93
N LEU A 21 11.14 -65.35 -78.21
CA LEU A 21 11.37 -65.15 -76.77
C LEU A 21 12.07 -63.81 -76.47
N THR A 22 13.07 -63.42 -77.27
CA THR A 22 13.70 -62.10 -77.11
C THR A 22 12.75 -60.96 -77.43
N ALA A 23 11.89 -61.10 -78.44
CA ALA A 23 10.91 -60.08 -78.79
C ALA A 23 9.83 -59.93 -77.70
N LEU A 24 9.32 -61.03 -77.16
CA LEU A 24 8.36 -61.00 -76.04
C LEU A 24 8.99 -60.45 -74.76
N PHE A 25 10.26 -60.77 -74.48
CA PHE A 25 10.99 -60.24 -73.33
C PHE A 25 11.24 -58.72 -73.46
N VAL A 26 11.63 -58.25 -74.64
CA VAL A 26 11.81 -56.81 -74.91
C VAL A 26 10.47 -56.07 -74.87
N ALA A 27 9.39 -56.64 -75.42
CA ALA A 27 8.06 -56.05 -75.34
C ALA A 27 7.56 -55.97 -73.89
N SER A 28 7.79 -57.00 -73.06
CA SER A 28 7.43 -57.00 -71.64
C SER A 28 8.26 -56.00 -70.83
N LEU A 29 9.53 -55.78 -71.16
CA LEU A 29 10.36 -54.77 -70.51
C LEU A 29 9.93 -53.35 -70.91
N LEU A 30 9.54 -53.14 -72.16
CA LEU A 30 9.13 -51.83 -72.65
C LEU A 30 7.78 -51.40 -72.04
N THR A 31 6.83 -52.33 -71.90
CA THR A 31 5.52 -52.04 -71.28
C THR A 31 5.63 -51.76 -69.79
N THR A 32 6.49 -52.48 -69.05
CA THR A 32 6.73 -52.20 -67.63
C THR A 32 7.47 -50.89 -67.42
N LEU A 33 8.43 -50.55 -68.28
CA LEU A 33 9.15 -49.26 -68.23
C LEU A 33 8.21 -48.08 -68.51
N PHE A 34 7.33 -48.20 -69.51
CA PHE A 34 6.36 -47.17 -69.85
C PHE A 34 5.32 -46.99 -68.73
N ALA A 35 4.80 -48.09 -68.16
CA ALA A 35 3.87 -48.04 -67.04
C ALA A 35 4.50 -47.42 -65.77
N ALA A 36 5.76 -47.76 -65.47
CA ALA A 36 6.49 -47.19 -64.34
C ALA A 36 6.76 -45.68 -64.52
N SER A 37 7.14 -45.26 -65.73
CA SER A 37 7.35 -43.83 -66.05
C SER A 37 6.06 -43.02 -65.91
N LEU A 38 4.92 -43.58 -66.35
CA LEU A 38 3.64 -42.90 -66.30
C LEU A 38 3.14 -42.77 -64.85
N ALA A 39 3.29 -43.83 -64.04
CA ALA A 39 2.97 -43.80 -62.61
C ALA A 39 3.81 -42.79 -61.83
N ALA A 40 5.12 -42.70 -62.10
CA ALA A 40 6.00 -41.71 -61.48
C ALA A 40 5.58 -40.27 -61.82
N SER A 41 5.26 -40.00 -63.08
CA SER A 41 4.82 -38.66 -63.51
C SER A 41 3.50 -38.22 -62.85
N LEU A 42 2.53 -39.13 -62.74
CA LEU A 42 1.26 -38.86 -62.07
C LEU A 42 1.45 -38.62 -60.56
N LEU A 43 2.31 -39.39 -59.91
CA LEU A 43 2.61 -39.21 -58.49
C LEU A 43 3.28 -37.85 -58.22
N THR A 44 4.22 -37.44 -59.07
CA THR A 44 4.86 -36.11 -58.95
C THR A 44 3.87 -34.97 -59.20
N ALA A 45 2.95 -35.11 -60.15
CA ALA A 45 1.93 -34.11 -60.43
C ALA A 45 0.91 -33.96 -59.28
N LEU A 46 0.49 -35.09 -58.69
CA LEU A 46 -0.43 -35.09 -57.55
C LEU A 46 0.19 -34.43 -56.31
N PHE A 47 1.48 -34.70 -56.07
CA PHE A 47 2.21 -34.11 -54.94
C PHE A 47 2.47 -32.61 -55.12
N ALA A 48 2.76 -32.16 -56.35
CA ALA A 48 2.90 -30.74 -56.64
C ALA A 48 1.57 -29.97 -56.46
N ALA A 49 0.45 -30.56 -56.91
CA ALA A 49 -0.88 -29.96 -56.76
C ALA A 49 -1.31 -29.84 -55.29
N SER A 50 -1.02 -30.84 -54.46
CA SER A 50 -1.36 -30.81 -53.03
C SER A 50 -0.52 -29.79 -52.25
N LEU A 51 0.77 -29.66 -52.57
CA LEU A 51 1.64 -28.64 -51.98
C LEU A 51 1.18 -27.22 -52.32
N PHE A 52 0.76 -26.98 -53.57
CA PHE A 52 0.26 -25.68 -54.00
C PHE A 52 -1.07 -25.30 -53.33
N ALA A 53 -1.99 -26.26 -53.18
CA ALA A 53 -3.26 -26.02 -52.46
C ALA A 53 -3.02 -25.71 -50.96
N ALA A 54 -2.07 -26.39 -50.32
CA ALA A 54 -1.73 -26.16 -48.92
C ALA A 54 -1.09 -24.77 -48.67
N SER A 55 -0.27 -24.26 -49.59
CA SER A 55 0.30 -22.91 -49.46
C SER A 55 -0.75 -21.81 -49.64
N LEU A 56 -1.73 -22.00 -50.52
CA LEU A 56 -2.81 -21.04 -50.71
C LEU A 56 -3.75 -20.97 -49.49
N LEU A 57 -4.07 -22.11 -48.88
CA LEU A 57 -4.95 -22.14 -47.71
C LEU A 57 -4.30 -21.53 -46.47
N THR A 58 -3.00 -21.78 -46.26
CA THR A 58 -2.25 -21.23 -45.12
C THR A 58 -2.07 -19.71 -45.22
N THR A 59 -1.81 -19.20 -46.43
CA THR A 59 -1.68 -17.74 -46.66
C THR A 59 -3.00 -16.99 -46.49
N LEU A 60 -4.12 -17.54 -46.98
CA LEU A 60 -5.47 -16.96 -46.78
C LEU A 60 -5.87 -16.93 -45.30
N PHE A 61 -5.63 -18.02 -44.57
CA PHE A 61 -5.99 -18.10 -43.16
C PHE A 61 -5.11 -17.20 -42.29
N ALA A 62 -3.80 -17.12 -42.56
CA ALA A 62 -2.89 -16.24 -41.82
C ALA A 62 -3.21 -14.75 -42.04
N ALA A 63 -3.50 -14.33 -43.28
CA ALA A 63 -3.80 -12.92 -43.59
C ALA A 63 -5.06 -12.43 -42.87
N SER A 64 -6.15 -13.21 -42.92
CA SER A 64 -7.40 -12.89 -42.24
C SER A 64 -7.24 -12.84 -40.72
N PHE A 65 -6.55 -13.81 -40.12
CA PHE A 65 -6.33 -13.86 -38.67
C PHE A 65 -5.49 -12.67 -38.16
N LEU A 66 -4.44 -12.29 -38.89
CA LEU A 66 -3.61 -11.13 -38.52
C LEU A 66 -4.38 -9.81 -38.60
N THR A 67 -5.20 -9.61 -39.64
CA THR A 67 -6.01 -8.38 -39.75
C THR A 67 -7.06 -8.28 -38.64
N ALA A 68 -7.73 -9.38 -38.29
CA ALA A 68 -8.70 -9.40 -37.20
C ALA A 68 -8.03 -9.15 -35.83
N LEU A 69 -6.86 -9.76 -35.58
CA LEU A 69 -6.07 -9.52 -34.38
C LEU A 69 -5.63 -8.05 -34.28
N PHE A 70 -5.18 -7.48 -35.39
CA PHE A 70 -4.71 -6.09 -35.44
C PHE A 70 -5.84 -5.09 -35.15
N VAL A 71 -7.03 -5.29 -35.75
CA VAL A 71 -8.21 -4.45 -35.49
C VAL A 71 -8.69 -4.59 -34.05
N ALA A 72 -8.70 -5.82 -33.50
CA ALA A 72 -9.07 -6.05 -32.10
C ALA A 72 -8.10 -5.40 -31.10
N GLN A 73 -6.81 -5.38 -31.42
CA GLN A 73 -5.78 -4.78 -30.55
C GLN A 73 -5.88 -3.24 -30.49
N LEU A 74 -6.33 -2.59 -31.57
CA LEU A 74 -6.43 -1.13 -31.66
C LEU A 74 -7.63 -0.53 -30.91
N SER A 75 -8.65 -1.33 -30.57
CA SER A 75 -9.83 -0.86 -29.83
C SER A 75 -9.75 -1.04 -28.31
N ALA A 76 -8.63 -1.54 -27.78
CA ALA A 76 -8.54 -1.98 -26.38
C ALA A 76 -8.35 -0.86 -25.35
N SER A 77 -8.08 0.38 -25.76
CA SER A 77 -7.96 1.52 -24.84
C SER A 77 -9.05 2.57 -25.06
N PRO A 78 -9.81 2.96 -24.01
CA PRO A 78 -10.76 4.05 -24.14
C PRO A 78 -10.03 5.36 -24.47
N PRO A 79 -10.58 6.19 -25.38
CA PRO A 79 -9.96 7.47 -25.73
C PRO A 79 -9.97 8.42 -24.52
N PRO A 80 -9.00 9.34 -24.41
CA PRO A 80 -8.94 10.29 -23.30
C PRO A 80 -10.19 11.19 -23.28
N PRO A 81 -10.72 11.49 -22.09
CA PRO A 81 -11.91 12.34 -21.97
C PRO A 81 -11.61 13.76 -22.48
N ARG A 82 -12.51 14.30 -23.32
CA ARG A 82 -12.44 15.69 -23.77
C ARG A 82 -13.19 16.58 -22.78
N GLY A 83 -12.57 17.65 -22.30
CA GLY A 83 -13.21 18.62 -21.42
C GLY A 83 -14.41 19.30 -22.07
N ARG A 84 -15.62 18.98 -21.64
CA ARG A 84 -16.87 19.63 -22.04
C ARG A 84 -17.29 20.61 -20.94
N HIS A 85 -17.97 21.70 -21.30
CA HIS A 85 -18.48 22.71 -20.33
C HIS A 85 -19.36 22.10 -19.22
N GLU A 86 -20.07 21.01 -19.53
CA GLU A 86 -20.86 20.25 -18.54
C GLU A 86 -19.99 19.56 -17.49
N SER A 87 -18.81 19.07 -17.88
CA SER A 87 -17.83 18.49 -16.96
C SER A 87 -17.25 19.56 -16.03
N GLY A 88 -17.02 20.79 -16.50
CA GLY A 88 -16.58 21.90 -15.65
C GLY A 88 -17.54 22.18 -14.49
N ARG A 89 -18.85 22.21 -14.78
CA ARG A 89 -19.89 22.45 -13.76
C ARG A 89 -19.98 21.36 -12.70
N CYS A 90 -19.76 20.09 -13.05
CA CYS A 90 -19.76 19.04 -12.04
C CYS A 90 -18.53 19.12 -11.12
N TYR A 91 -17.37 19.58 -11.61
CA TYR A 91 -16.22 19.84 -10.74
C TYR A 91 -16.45 21.03 -9.80
N GLU A 92 -17.05 22.11 -10.29
CA GLU A 92 -17.38 23.29 -9.48
C GLU A 92 -18.32 22.94 -8.32
N ASN A 93 -19.34 22.11 -8.58
CA ASN A 93 -20.25 21.64 -7.54
C ASN A 93 -19.54 20.81 -6.47
N VAL A 94 -18.57 19.96 -6.83
CA VAL A 94 -17.81 19.15 -5.85
C VAL A 94 -16.90 20.02 -4.98
N LEU A 95 -16.27 21.04 -5.56
CA LEU A 95 -15.41 21.98 -4.81
C LEU A 95 -16.20 22.78 -3.76
N VAL A 96 -17.44 23.18 -4.06
CA VAL A 96 -18.30 23.92 -3.12
C VAL A 96 -18.70 23.09 -1.90
N VAL A 97 -18.71 21.76 -2.01
CA VAL A 97 -19.02 20.86 -0.88
C VAL A 97 -17.93 20.94 0.21
N GLY A 98 -16.71 21.40 -0.13
CA GLY A 98 -15.66 21.67 0.85
C GLY A 98 -15.02 20.43 1.47
N HIS A 99 -15.18 19.26 0.84
CA HIS A 99 -14.46 18.04 1.22
C HIS A 99 -13.11 18.01 0.50
N PHE A 100 -12.11 18.62 1.15
CA PHE A 100 -10.72 18.61 0.69
C PHE A 100 -9.96 17.46 1.33
N ASP A 101 -9.27 16.66 0.52
CA ASP A 101 -8.35 15.62 0.96
C ASP A 101 -6.96 16.23 1.26
N ASP A 102 -6.93 17.28 2.08
CA ASP A 102 -5.67 17.91 2.50
C ASP A 102 -4.98 17.06 3.57
N VAL A 103 -3.64 16.98 3.50
CA VAL A 103 -2.86 16.29 4.53
C VAL A 103 -2.92 17.09 5.83
N GLU A 104 -3.71 16.61 6.78
CA GLU A 104 -3.76 17.20 8.12
C GLU A 104 -2.42 17.04 8.83
N ARG A 105 -2.00 18.10 9.54
CA ARG A 105 -0.80 18.04 10.37
C ARG A 105 -1.04 17.04 11.50
N ALA A 106 -0.22 15.99 11.54
CA ALA A 106 -0.26 15.02 12.63
C ALA A 106 -0.16 15.75 13.98
N PRO A 107 -1.03 15.44 14.96
CA PRO A 107 -0.95 16.04 16.28
C PRO A 107 0.41 15.72 16.91
N ILE A 108 1.03 16.73 17.51
CA ILE A 108 2.30 16.61 18.22
C ILE A 108 1.99 15.89 19.53
N LEU A 109 2.08 14.55 19.53
CA LEU A 109 1.74 13.68 20.66
C LEU A 109 0.30 13.88 21.18
N PRO A 110 -0.28 12.90 21.90
CA PRO A 110 -1.56 13.12 22.53
C PRO A 110 -1.38 14.13 23.68
N SER A 111 -1.62 15.42 23.42
CA SER A 111 -1.56 16.49 24.43
C SER A 111 -2.65 16.36 25.51
N LYS A 112 -3.61 15.46 25.30
CA LYS A 112 -4.69 15.20 26.23
C LYS A 112 -4.58 13.77 26.74
N PRO A 113 -4.46 13.54 28.06
CA PRO A 113 -4.49 12.19 28.59
C PRO A 113 -5.81 11.53 28.16
N PRO A 114 -5.80 10.24 27.78
CA PRO A 114 -7.02 9.51 27.49
C PRO A 114 -8.02 9.68 28.62
N LYS A 115 -9.30 9.93 28.28
CA LYS A 115 -10.34 9.99 29.31
C LYS A 115 -10.39 8.61 29.97
N GLU A 116 -9.98 8.53 31.23
CA GLU A 116 -10.06 7.31 32.01
C GLU A 116 -11.53 6.97 32.24
N THR A 117 -12.03 5.97 31.51
CA THR A 117 -13.33 5.37 31.79
C THR A 117 -13.19 4.55 33.07
N LYS A 118 -13.66 5.11 34.18
CA LYS A 118 -13.69 4.39 35.45
C LYS A 118 -14.74 3.29 35.36
N GLU A 119 -14.30 2.05 35.23
CA GLU A 119 -15.16 0.88 35.37
C GLU A 119 -15.71 0.83 36.80
N MET A 120 -17.02 0.65 36.93
CA MET A 120 -17.68 0.51 38.23
C MET A 120 -17.79 -0.96 38.59
N ASP A 121 -17.35 -1.31 39.80
CA ASP A 121 -17.55 -2.67 40.32
C ASP A 121 -19.01 -2.86 40.75
N GLU A 122 -19.70 -3.84 40.17
CA GLU A 122 -21.09 -4.21 40.54
C GLU A 122 -21.17 -5.07 41.82
N ASN A 123 -20.03 -5.37 42.43
CA ASN A 123 -19.97 -6.13 43.68
C ASN A 123 -20.33 -5.25 44.89
N LYS A 124 -20.83 -5.88 45.96
CA LYS A 124 -21.11 -5.19 47.23
C LYS A 124 -19.84 -4.50 47.74
N SER A 125 -20.00 -3.26 48.23
CA SER A 125 -18.88 -2.49 48.78
C SER A 125 -18.21 -3.23 49.94
N LYS A 126 -16.88 -3.27 49.93
CA LYS A 126 -16.05 -3.81 51.03
C LYS A 126 -15.88 -2.82 52.18
N LYS A 127 -16.12 -1.53 51.93
CA LYS A 127 -15.93 -0.41 52.88
C LYS A 127 -17.27 0.13 53.35
N GLY A 128 -17.32 0.58 54.60
CA GLY A 128 -18.48 1.23 55.19
C GLY A 128 -18.62 2.70 54.78
N LEU A 129 -19.81 3.29 54.97
CA LEU A 129 -20.05 4.70 54.63
C LEU A 129 -19.14 5.66 55.41
N ALA A 130 -18.90 5.40 56.71
CA ALA A 130 -18.03 6.22 57.55
C ALA A 130 -16.59 6.26 57.00
N GLU A 131 -16.03 5.10 56.64
CA GLU A 131 -14.69 4.96 56.08
C GLU A 131 -14.54 5.69 54.73
N ILE A 132 -15.56 5.62 53.86
CA ILE A 132 -15.58 6.36 52.58
C ILE A 132 -15.55 7.88 52.84
N TYR A 133 -16.31 8.37 53.83
CA TYR A 133 -16.31 9.80 54.17
C TYR A 133 -14.97 10.25 54.74
N GLU A 134 -14.32 9.43 55.57
CA GLU A 134 -12.98 9.71 56.11
C GLU A 134 -11.94 9.78 54.98
N GLU A 135 -11.96 8.81 54.05
CA GLU A 135 -11.06 8.78 52.90
C GLU A 135 -11.28 9.96 51.95
N GLU A 136 -12.53 10.29 51.63
CA GLU A 136 -12.85 11.45 50.82
C GLU A 136 -12.40 12.76 51.47
N TYR A 137 -12.57 12.88 52.79
CA TYR A 137 -12.12 14.06 53.52
C TYR A 137 -10.60 14.17 53.52
N ALA A 138 -9.89 13.06 53.76
CA ALA A 138 -8.43 13.01 53.68
C ALA A 138 -7.90 13.35 52.27
N HIS A 139 -8.61 12.92 51.21
CA HIS A 139 -8.30 13.30 49.83
C HIS A 139 -8.58 14.78 49.54
N LYS A 140 -9.72 15.31 50.01
CA LYS A 140 -10.09 16.74 49.83
C LYS A 140 -9.13 17.68 50.57
N THR A 141 -8.60 17.25 51.70
CA THR A 141 -7.62 18.01 52.50
C THR A 141 -6.17 17.85 52.02
N GLY A 142 -5.91 16.98 51.04
CA GLY A 142 -4.57 16.73 50.49
C GLY A 142 -3.63 15.99 51.44
N LEU A 143 -4.15 15.43 52.54
CA LEU A 143 -3.35 14.71 53.54
C LEU A 143 -3.04 13.27 53.11
N ALA A 144 -3.86 12.68 52.23
CA ALA A 144 -3.66 11.33 51.74
C ALA A 144 -3.33 11.31 50.23
N PRO A 145 -2.33 10.52 49.79
CA PRO A 145 -2.03 10.34 48.39
C PRO A 145 -3.24 9.73 47.68
N THR A 146 -3.56 10.22 46.48
CA THR A 146 -4.65 9.70 45.63
C THR A 146 -4.64 8.16 45.62
N LEU A 147 -5.78 7.54 45.90
CA LEU A 147 -5.93 6.08 45.91
C LEU A 147 -5.58 5.52 44.53
N LEU A 148 -4.35 5.02 44.38
CA LEU A 148 -3.90 4.35 43.17
C LEU A 148 -4.71 3.07 42.99
N SER A 149 -5.37 2.93 41.85
CA SER A 149 -6.07 1.69 41.52
C SER A 149 -5.08 0.54 41.42
N ALA A 150 -5.56 -0.71 41.54
CA ALA A 150 -4.70 -1.88 41.32
C ALA A 150 -4.03 -1.83 39.92
N SER A 151 -4.73 -1.27 38.93
CA SER A 151 -4.20 -1.10 37.58
C SER A 151 -3.00 -0.14 37.54
N ASP A 152 -3.01 0.93 38.35
CA ASP A 152 -1.95 1.93 38.35
C ASP A 152 -0.69 1.40 39.02
N LYS A 153 -0.83 0.56 40.06
CA LYS A 153 0.32 -0.14 40.66
C LYS A 153 1.02 -1.04 39.65
N LEU A 154 0.25 -1.79 38.85
CA LEU A 154 0.78 -2.62 37.77
C LEU A 154 1.45 -1.79 36.68
N LYS A 155 0.88 -0.64 36.30
CA LYS A 155 1.52 0.31 35.36
C LYS A 155 2.87 0.80 35.91
N ILE A 156 2.93 1.16 37.20
CA ILE A 156 4.17 1.61 37.85
C ILE A 156 5.22 0.49 37.83
N GLU A 157 4.86 -0.73 38.23
CA GLU A 157 5.77 -1.88 38.20
C GLU A 157 6.29 -2.17 36.78
N ALA A 158 5.39 -2.16 35.78
CA ALA A 158 5.75 -2.36 34.38
C ALA A 158 6.72 -1.27 33.88
N THR A 159 6.47 0.01 34.21
CA THR A 159 7.38 1.11 33.82
C THR A 159 8.74 1.00 34.50
N MET A 160 8.80 0.54 35.75
CA MET A 160 10.06 0.30 36.47
C MET A 160 10.86 -0.84 35.82
N LEU A 161 10.20 -1.95 35.48
CA LEU A 161 10.85 -3.07 34.80
C LEU A 161 11.33 -2.68 33.40
N LEU A 162 10.52 -1.93 32.65
CA LEU A 162 10.89 -1.40 31.34
C LEU A 162 12.15 -0.53 31.43
N LYS A 163 12.18 0.44 32.37
CA LYS A 163 13.36 1.28 32.62
C LYS A 163 14.61 0.44 32.91
N LYS A 164 14.50 -0.60 33.75
CA LYS A 164 15.61 -1.50 34.07
C LYS A 164 16.11 -2.27 32.85
N ILE A 165 15.21 -2.81 32.03
CA ILE A 165 15.59 -3.58 30.83
C ILE A 165 16.20 -2.65 29.78
N SER A 166 15.60 -1.48 29.53
CA SER A 166 16.14 -0.48 28.59
C SER A 166 17.56 -0.07 28.97
N LEU A 167 17.83 0.24 30.25
CA LEU A 167 19.18 0.59 30.69
C LEU A 167 20.21 -0.52 30.44
N LYS A 168 19.82 -1.78 30.62
CA LYS A 168 20.69 -2.93 30.32
C LYS A 168 20.94 -3.08 28.82
N LEU A 169 19.89 -2.92 28.00
CA LEU A 169 20.01 -2.99 26.54
C LEU A 169 20.85 -1.84 25.98
N ASP A 170 20.67 -0.63 26.51
CA ASP A 170 21.45 0.56 26.13
C ASP A 170 22.95 0.38 26.45
N ALA A 171 23.27 -0.25 27.59
CA ALA A 171 24.64 -0.59 27.96
C ALA A 171 25.24 -1.68 27.05
N LEU A 172 24.46 -2.71 26.70
CA LEU A 172 24.91 -3.77 25.79
C LEU A 172 25.12 -3.28 24.35
N SER A 173 24.36 -2.27 23.91
CA SER A 173 24.47 -1.67 22.58
C SER A 173 25.53 -0.56 22.48
N HIS A 174 26.38 -0.41 23.51
CA HIS A 174 27.39 0.65 23.58
C HIS A 174 26.79 2.07 23.47
N PHE A 175 25.56 2.24 23.95
CA PHE A 175 24.79 3.48 23.89
C PHE A 175 24.54 4.02 22.46
N HIS A 176 24.56 3.16 21.43
CA HIS A 176 24.16 3.51 20.08
C HIS A 176 22.67 3.22 19.83
N PHE A 177 21.80 4.15 20.21
CA PHE A 177 20.35 4.01 20.05
C PHE A 177 19.67 5.34 19.68
N ALA A 178 18.41 5.25 19.23
CA ALA A 178 17.59 6.42 18.96
C ALA A 178 17.10 7.04 20.28
N PRO A 179 17.21 8.37 20.48
CA PRO A 179 16.82 9.02 21.72
C PRO A 179 15.36 8.70 22.07
N LYS A 180 15.08 8.55 23.36
CA LYS A 180 13.72 8.29 23.83
C LYS A 180 12.80 9.44 23.40
N PRO A 181 11.57 9.15 22.95
CA PRO A 181 10.63 10.20 22.55
C PRO A 181 10.37 11.13 23.73
N VAL A 182 10.23 12.43 23.44
CA VAL A 182 9.99 13.46 24.46
C VAL A 182 8.61 13.23 25.06
N ILE A 183 8.57 13.00 26.37
CA ILE A 183 7.34 12.98 27.16
C ILE A 183 7.30 14.32 27.88
N GLU A 184 6.17 15.03 27.76
CA GLU A 184 5.97 16.31 28.46
C GLU A 184 5.77 16.04 29.94
N ASP A 185 6.87 16.11 30.71
CA ASP A 185 6.86 15.96 32.16
C ASP A 185 6.62 17.33 32.83
N MET A 186 5.56 17.45 33.63
CA MET A 186 5.29 18.66 34.42
C MET A 186 6.14 18.66 35.69
N SER A 187 7.17 19.52 35.74
CA SER A 187 7.94 19.79 36.97
C SER A 187 7.43 21.05 37.67
N ILE A 188 7.06 20.93 38.95
CA ILE A 188 6.67 22.08 39.78
C ILE A 188 7.93 22.62 40.46
N GLN A 189 8.38 23.82 40.05
CA GLN A 189 9.48 24.53 40.72
C GLN A 189 8.93 25.34 41.88
N VAL A 190 9.55 25.21 43.06
CA VAL A 190 9.18 25.94 44.27
C VAL A 190 10.03 27.20 44.37
N ASN A 191 9.46 28.29 44.89
CA ASN A 191 10.19 29.53 45.16
C ASN A 191 11.22 29.31 46.29
N VAL A 192 12.44 28.95 45.92
CA VAL A 192 13.58 28.70 46.80
C VAL A 192 14.72 29.63 46.34
N PRO A 193 15.52 30.20 47.26
CA PRO A 193 16.72 30.95 46.87
C PRO A 193 17.65 30.06 46.06
N ALA A 194 18.27 30.60 45.00
CA ALA A 194 19.13 29.85 44.09
C ALA A 194 20.20 29.04 44.83
N LEU A 195 20.79 29.65 45.86
CA LEU A 195 21.82 29.06 46.71
C LEU A 195 21.40 27.74 47.38
N ALA A 196 20.13 27.56 47.73
CA ALA A 196 19.70 26.35 48.43
C ALA A 196 19.59 25.13 47.50
N MET A 197 19.66 25.31 46.18
CA MET A 197 19.78 24.22 45.21
C MET A 197 21.23 23.93 44.79
N GLU A 198 22.18 24.77 45.17
CA GLU A 198 23.59 24.63 44.81
C GLU A 198 24.32 23.66 45.76
N GLU A 199 25.44 23.13 45.27
CA GLU A 199 26.34 22.33 46.09
C GLU A 199 27.01 23.20 47.16
N VAL A 200 27.20 22.65 48.37
CA VAL A 200 27.78 23.37 49.51
C VAL A 200 29.28 23.60 49.28
N ALA A 201 29.63 24.64 48.54
CA ALA A 201 30.99 25.14 48.38
C ALA A 201 31.11 26.51 49.07
N PRO A 202 32.22 26.82 49.76
CA PRO A 202 32.40 28.10 50.45
C PRO A 202 32.68 29.30 49.52
N LEU A 203 32.35 29.21 48.23
CA LEU A 203 32.67 30.20 47.21
C LEU A 203 31.39 30.94 46.77
N ALA A 204 31.24 32.19 47.23
CA ALA A 204 30.24 33.19 46.85
C ALA A 204 28.82 33.06 47.46
N VAL A 205 28.19 34.22 47.67
CA VAL A 205 26.80 34.40 48.16
C VAL A 205 26.05 35.18 47.09
N SER A 206 24.97 34.61 46.56
CA SER A 206 24.05 35.30 45.64
C SER A 206 22.62 35.24 46.21
N ASP A 207 21.99 36.41 46.38
CA ASP A 207 20.64 36.55 46.95
C ASP A 207 19.51 36.38 45.88
N ALA A 208 19.85 35.84 44.72
CA ALA A 208 18.91 35.72 43.60
C ALA A 208 17.83 34.65 43.87
N VAL A 209 16.60 34.98 43.48
CA VAL A 209 15.43 34.08 43.54
C VAL A 209 15.33 33.31 42.22
N MET A 210 14.89 32.04 42.27
CA MET A 210 14.83 31.18 41.08
C MET A 210 13.69 31.51 40.11
N LEU A 211 12.53 31.93 40.63
CA LEU A 211 11.39 32.30 39.78
C LEU A 211 11.58 33.67 39.17
N ALA A 212 11.17 33.81 37.91
CA ALA A 212 11.14 35.10 37.25
C ALA A 212 10.08 36.00 37.91
N PRO A 213 10.28 37.33 37.95
CA PRO A 213 9.26 38.26 38.45
C PRO A 213 7.91 38.07 37.76
N GLU A 214 7.89 37.77 36.46
CA GLU A 214 6.67 37.50 35.68
C GLU A 214 5.94 36.21 36.10
N GLU A 215 6.65 35.19 36.60
CA GLU A 215 6.06 33.95 37.12
C GLU A 215 5.46 34.16 38.51
N SER A 216 6.08 35.04 39.31
CA SER A 216 5.54 35.44 40.61
C SER A 216 4.37 36.42 40.49
N PHE A 217 4.40 37.28 39.47
CA PHE A 217 3.43 38.35 39.26
C PHE A 217 3.16 38.54 37.77
N HIS A 218 1.95 38.17 37.35
CA HIS A 218 1.47 38.44 36.00
C HIS A 218 0.83 39.82 35.92
N GLU A 219 1.56 40.82 35.44
CA GLU A 219 1.01 42.12 35.11
C GLU A 219 0.04 42.00 33.94
N LYS A 220 -1.26 42.13 34.23
CA LYS A 220 -2.24 42.51 33.21
C LYS A 220 -2.02 44.00 32.97
N GLY A 221 -1.31 44.36 31.89
CA GLY A 221 -1.01 45.76 31.57
C GLY A 221 -2.26 46.66 31.62
N ASN A 222 -2.10 47.97 31.82
CA ASN A 222 -3.13 49.02 31.94
C ASN A 222 -4.61 48.54 31.98
N ILE A 223 -5.03 48.05 33.15
CA ILE A 223 -6.42 47.68 33.43
C ILE A 223 -7.24 48.97 33.56
N LYS A 224 -7.85 49.42 32.47
CA LYS A 224 -8.88 50.47 32.52
C LYS A 224 -10.25 49.88 32.81
N GLU A 225 -10.95 50.47 33.78
CA GLU A 225 -12.33 50.14 34.14
C GLU A 225 -13.33 50.57 33.05
N GLU A 226 -14.47 49.87 32.92
CA GLU A 226 -15.45 50.15 31.86
C GLU A 226 -16.03 51.56 31.88
N ALA A 227 -16.12 52.16 33.08
CA ALA A 227 -16.59 53.52 33.30
C ALA A 227 -15.66 54.58 32.67
N GLU A 228 -14.35 54.33 32.69
CA GLU A 228 -13.31 55.24 32.18
C GLU A 228 -13.08 55.09 30.68
N LEU A 229 -13.63 54.04 30.05
CA LEU A 229 -13.47 53.79 28.63
C LEU A 229 -14.32 54.72 27.78
N THR A 230 -13.70 55.34 26.79
CA THR A 230 -14.41 56.03 25.71
C THR A 230 -15.21 55.05 24.86
N LYS A 231 -16.27 55.54 24.18
CA LYS A 231 -17.08 54.73 23.27
C LYS A 231 -16.24 54.05 22.17
N GLU A 232 -15.21 54.74 21.68
CA GLU A 232 -14.28 54.23 20.67
C GLU A 232 -13.41 53.10 21.22
N GLU A 233 -12.88 53.26 22.44
CA GLU A 233 -12.06 52.23 23.09
C GLU A 233 -12.87 50.96 23.39
N ARG A 234 -14.14 51.09 23.80
CA ARG A 234 -15.07 49.95 23.93
C ARG A 234 -15.30 49.23 22.60
N LYS A 235 -15.50 49.97 21.50
CA LYS A 235 -15.65 49.38 20.16
C LYS A 235 -14.38 48.65 19.72
N ARG A 236 -13.20 49.23 19.98
CA ARG A 236 -11.90 48.60 19.71
C ARG A 236 -11.68 47.34 20.55
N ARG A 237 -12.01 47.36 21.85
CA ARG A 237 -11.95 46.17 22.72
C ARG A 237 -12.84 45.04 22.20
N ARG A 238 -14.10 45.34 21.87
CA ARG A 238 -15.03 44.36 21.27
C ARG A 238 -14.52 43.80 19.95
N ALA A 239 -13.95 44.66 19.08
CA ALA A 239 -13.37 44.22 17.81
C ALA A 239 -12.14 43.32 18.02
N ASN A 240 -11.25 43.67 18.95
CA ASN A 240 -10.08 42.86 19.30
C ASN A 240 -10.49 41.53 19.92
N GLN A 241 -11.47 41.52 20.81
CA GLN A 241 -12.02 40.30 21.39
C GLN A 241 -12.62 39.42 20.28
N LYS A 242 -13.45 39.99 19.40
CA LYS A 242 -14.00 39.28 18.24
C LYS A 242 -12.92 38.71 17.31
N ARG A 243 -11.75 39.36 17.20
CA ARG A 243 -10.61 38.86 16.42
C ARG A 243 -9.84 37.75 17.12
N ARG A 244 -9.77 37.75 18.46
CA ARG A 244 -9.10 36.68 19.24
C ARG A 244 -9.92 35.40 19.32
N PHE A 245 -11.25 35.52 19.27
CA PHE A 245 -12.18 34.39 19.34
C PHE A 245 -12.62 33.87 17.95
N ARG A 246 -12.24 34.54 16.86
CA ARG A 246 -12.44 34.07 15.49
C ARG A 246 -11.25 33.24 15.05
#